data_AF-X0W706-F1
#
_entry.id   AF-X0W706-F1
#
_cell.length_a   1.000
_cell.length_b   1.000
_cell.length_c   1.000
_cell.angle_alpha   90.00
_cell.angle_beta   90.00
_cell.angle_gamma   90.00
#
_symmetry.space_group_name_H-M   'P 1'
#
loop_
_entity.id
_entity.type
_entity.pdbx_description
1 polymer ?
#
loop_
_entity_poly.entity_id
_entity_poly.type
_entity_poly.pdbx_seq_one_letter_code
_entity_poly.pdbx_strand_id
1 'polypeptide(L)'
;QQEIDVFKPQEYWSVEAELQKNKENFIAKLIKKDEKTISKFGIKTKMGADKIVKDLKGAEYKIIDIQKKEVRKYPFPPFTTSTLQQEASHRLGFSAKQTMIVAQQLYETGLITYHRTDSLNLAETFLKTAQTLITQKFGKEYALGTPCRYKTKTKGAQEAHEAIRPSYPKKEPESIKEKLDKNQYKLYELIWQRAVACQMQPAITDATAVDIEARNYLFRVTGAIIKFDGFLKVYPTKISEIVLPPLEKSEVLKLIKLIP
;
A
#
# COMPACT_ATOMS: atom_id res chain seq x y z
N GLN A 1 -13.02 -23.64 3.03
CA GLN A 1 -14.01 -24.36 2.21
C GLN A 1 -15.41 -24.21 2.80
N GLN A 2 -15.68 -24.69 4.02
CA GLN A 2 -16.99 -24.51 4.69
C GLN A 2 -17.50 -23.06 4.73
N GLU A 3 -16.63 -22.07 4.99
CA GLU A 3 -17.01 -20.63 4.94
C GLU A 3 -17.37 -20.12 3.54
N ILE A 4 -16.77 -20.68 2.49
CA ILE A 4 -17.11 -20.38 1.09
C ILE A 4 -18.43 -21.06 0.73
N ASP A 5 -18.63 -22.29 1.19
CA ASP A 5 -19.82 -23.09 0.89
C ASP A 5 -21.09 -22.49 1.54
N VAL A 6 -20.96 -21.77 2.66
CA VAL A 6 -22.06 -21.02 3.29
C VAL A 6 -22.10 -19.55 2.90
N PHE A 7 -21.16 -19.07 2.07
CA PHE A 7 -21.13 -17.67 1.62
C PHE A 7 -22.29 -17.42 0.66
N LYS A 8 -23.21 -16.55 1.07
CA LYS A 8 -24.28 -16.06 0.21
C LYS A 8 -23.85 -14.72 -0.38
N PRO A 9 -23.51 -14.65 -1.69
CA PRO A 9 -23.14 -13.40 -2.31
C PRO A 9 -24.29 -12.40 -2.19
N GLN A 10 -23.98 -11.20 -1.71
CA GLN A 10 -24.93 -10.10 -1.65
C GLN A 10 -24.66 -9.17 -2.82
N GLU A 11 -25.65 -9.02 -3.69
CA GLU A 11 -25.64 -7.99 -4.72
C GLU A 11 -25.68 -6.61 -4.06
N TYR A 12 -24.85 -5.70 -4.56
CA TYR A 12 -24.86 -4.30 -4.17
C TYR A 12 -24.47 -3.44 -5.36
N TRP A 13 -24.89 -2.19 -5.31
CA TRP A 13 -24.72 -1.17 -6.34
C TRP A 13 -23.99 0.04 -5.75
N SER A 14 -23.41 0.88 -6.60
CA SER A 14 -22.71 2.09 -6.18
C SER A 14 -22.94 3.19 -7.20
N VAL A 15 -23.47 4.33 -6.76
CA VAL A 15 -23.65 5.46 -7.66
C VAL A 15 -22.41 6.34 -7.65
N GLU A 16 -21.87 6.63 -8.82
CA GLU A 16 -20.76 7.55 -9.04
C GLU A 16 -21.19 8.69 -9.96
N ALA A 17 -20.55 9.84 -9.81
CA ALA A 17 -20.74 11.01 -10.66
C ALA A 17 -19.42 11.33 -11.37
N GLU A 18 -19.44 11.33 -12.70
CA GLU A 18 -18.37 11.89 -13.51
C GLU A 18 -18.58 13.41 -13.61
N LEU A 19 -17.68 14.15 -12.97
CA LEU A 19 -17.72 15.59 -12.85
C LEU A 19 -16.55 16.20 -13.63
N GLN A 20 -16.74 17.42 -14.15
CA GLN A 20 -15.74 18.12 -14.94
C GLN A 20 -15.44 19.51 -14.37
N LYS A 21 -14.15 19.82 -14.31
CA LYS A 21 -13.61 21.17 -14.09
C LYS A 21 -12.52 21.44 -15.11
N ASN A 22 -12.53 22.61 -15.76
CA ASN A 22 -11.49 23.02 -16.72
C ASN A 22 -11.14 21.96 -17.80
N LYS A 23 -12.14 21.21 -18.28
CA LYS A 23 -12.01 20.09 -19.23
C LYS A 23 -11.35 18.82 -18.67
N GLU A 24 -11.02 18.80 -17.38
CA GLU A 24 -10.55 17.61 -16.66
C GLU A 24 -11.72 16.91 -15.99
N ASN A 25 -11.86 15.61 -16.23
CA ASN A 25 -12.92 14.78 -15.66
C ASN A 25 -12.39 13.99 -14.46
N PHE A 26 -13.21 13.85 -13.42
CA PHE A 26 -12.93 13.00 -12.27
C PHE A 26 -14.22 12.34 -11.76
N ILE A 27 -14.06 11.21 -11.08
CA ILE A 27 -15.17 10.40 -10.58
C ILE A 27 -15.30 10.62 -9.07
N ALA A 28 -16.47 11.07 -8.64
CA ALA A 28 -16.86 11.15 -7.23
C ALA A 28 -17.84 10.04 -6.88
N LYS A 29 -17.65 9.38 -5.74
CA LYS A 29 -18.51 8.27 -5.29
C LYS A 29 -19.55 8.76 -4.30
N LEU A 30 -20.78 8.27 -4.40
CA LEU A 30 -21.82 8.58 -3.44
C LEU A 30 -21.49 7.97 -2.07
N ILE A 31 -21.50 8.79 -1.01
CA ILE A 31 -21.17 8.38 0.36
C ILE A 31 -22.28 8.67 1.38
N LYS A 32 -23.19 9.61 1.12
CA LYS A 32 -24.33 9.89 2.00
C LYS A 32 -25.61 10.20 1.25
N LYS A 33 -26.74 9.94 1.91
CA LYS A 33 -28.08 10.41 1.54
C LYS A 33 -28.78 10.86 2.81
N ASP A 34 -29.42 12.03 2.80
CA ASP A 34 -30.14 12.60 3.96
C ASP A 34 -29.25 12.60 5.23
N GLU A 35 -28.00 13.05 5.07
CA GLU A 35 -26.92 13.05 6.08
C GLU A 35 -26.47 11.67 6.61
N LYS A 36 -27.17 10.61 6.24
CA LYS A 36 -26.85 9.23 6.64
C LYS A 36 -25.79 8.64 5.71
N THR A 37 -24.77 8.04 6.31
CA THR A 37 -23.70 7.37 5.57
C THR A 37 -24.24 6.12 4.88
N ILE A 38 -23.98 6.02 3.58
CA ILE A 38 -24.25 4.83 2.79
C ILE A 38 -23.05 3.90 2.95
N SER A 39 -23.27 2.75 3.56
CA SER A 39 -22.22 1.71 3.65
C SER A 39 -21.94 1.11 2.28
N LYS A 40 -20.84 0.37 2.14
CA LYS A 40 -20.48 -0.32 0.90
C LYS A 40 -21.62 -1.18 0.31
N PHE A 41 -22.46 -1.76 1.16
CA PHE A 41 -23.61 -2.60 0.79
C PHE A 41 -24.97 -1.88 0.97
N GLY A 42 -24.95 -0.54 1.07
CA GLY A 42 -26.13 0.26 1.38
C GLY A 42 -27.15 0.33 0.25
N ILE A 43 -26.71 0.20 -1.01
CA ILE A 43 -27.59 0.16 -2.20
C ILE A 43 -27.67 -1.29 -2.66
N LYS A 44 -28.75 -1.98 -2.32
CA LYS A 44 -28.86 -3.44 -2.50
C LYS A 44 -29.39 -3.87 -3.87
N THR A 45 -29.98 -2.95 -4.63
CA THR A 45 -30.68 -3.29 -5.88
C THR A 45 -30.42 -2.24 -6.94
N LYS A 46 -30.45 -2.67 -8.20
CA LYS A 46 -30.41 -1.79 -9.38
C LYS A 46 -31.46 -0.70 -9.31
N MET A 47 -32.70 -1.06 -8.98
CA MET A 47 -33.81 -0.12 -8.84
C MET A 47 -33.52 0.96 -7.78
N GLY A 48 -32.79 0.62 -6.72
CA GLY A 48 -32.33 1.58 -5.71
C GLY A 48 -31.31 2.57 -6.28
N ALA A 49 -30.34 2.10 -7.06
CA ALA A 49 -29.37 2.95 -7.75
C ALA A 49 -30.05 3.84 -8.81
N ASP A 50 -30.93 3.27 -9.64
CA ASP A 50 -31.69 3.99 -10.67
C ASP A 50 -32.57 5.10 -10.07
N LYS A 51 -33.16 4.85 -8.90
CA LYS A 51 -33.92 5.87 -8.16
C LYS A 51 -33.04 7.05 -7.76
N ILE A 52 -31.84 6.78 -7.25
CA ILE A 52 -30.88 7.84 -6.88
C ILE A 52 -30.47 8.63 -8.13
N VAL A 53 -30.18 7.96 -9.24
CA VAL A 53 -29.84 8.62 -10.52
C VAL A 53 -30.98 9.52 -10.99
N LYS A 54 -32.24 9.05 -10.88
CA LYS A 54 -33.43 9.84 -11.22
C LYS A 54 -33.59 11.06 -10.30
N ASP A 55 -33.38 10.89 -8.99
CA ASP A 55 -33.48 11.96 -7.99
C ASP A 55 -32.42 13.06 -8.23
N LEU A 56 -31.30 12.73 -8.86
CA LEU A 56 -30.19 13.65 -9.18
C LEU A 56 -30.34 14.35 -10.54
N LYS A 57 -31.39 14.05 -11.31
CA LYS A 57 -31.60 14.68 -12.62
C LYS A 57 -31.76 16.20 -12.47
N GLY A 58 -30.87 16.95 -13.11
CA GLY A 58 -30.83 18.42 -13.03
C GLY A 58 -30.37 18.96 -11.68
N ALA A 59 -29.68 18.15 -10.86
CA ALA A 59 -29.03 18.64 -9.65
C ALA A 59 -27.82 19.52 -9.97
N GLU A 60 -27.59 20.51 -9.12
CA GLU A 60 -26.32 21.23 -9.06
C GLU A 60 -25.34 20.43 -8.20
N TYR A 61 -24.06 20.37 -8.60
CA TYR A 61 -23.01 19.67 -7.89
C TYR A 61 -22.04 20.70 -7.31
N LYS A 62 -22.12 20.96 -6.02
CA LYS A 62 -21.38 22.04 -5.36
C LYS A 62 -20.38 21.49 -4.35
N ILE A 63 -19.16 21.99 -4.39
CA ILE A 63 -18.13 21.64 -3.41
C ILE A 63 -18.47 22.30 -2.07
N ILE A 64 -18.67 21.50 -1.03
CA ILE A 64 -18.97 22.00 0.32
C ILE A 64 -17.77 21.91 1.26
N ASP A 65 -16.83 21.00 1.01
CA ASP A 65 -15.64 20.83 1.83
C ASP A 65 -14.45 20.29 1.03
N ILE A 66 -13.25 20.74 1.40
CA ILE A 66 -11.97 20.26 0.85
C ILE A 66 -11.02 20.04 2.03
N GLN A 67 -10.67 18.78 2.25
CA GLN A 67 -9.73 18.39 3.30
C GLN A 67 -8.41 17.95 2.68
N LYS A 68 -7.32 18.61 3.04
CA LYS A 68 -5.96 18.21 2.68
C LYS A 68 -5.25 17.69 3.91
N LYS A 69 -4.63 16.52 3.81
CA LYS A 69 -3.82 15.96 4.88
C LYS A 69 -2.61 15.22 4.33
N GLU A 70 -1.50 15.36 5.05
CA GLU A 70 -0.33 14.53 4.82
C GLU A 70 -0.61 13.11 5.37
N VAL A 71 -0.48 12.10 4.52
CA VAL A 71 -0.62 10.69 4.90
C VAL A 71 0.73 10.02 4.78
N ARG A 72 1.16 9.36 5.85
CA ARG A 72 2.42 8.62 5.90
C ARG A 72 2.16 7.13 5.76
N LYS A 73 2.79 6.51 4.78
CA LYS A 73 2.82 5.06 4.60
C LYS A 73 4.16 4.56 5.12
N TYR A 74 4.11 3.73 6.15
CA TYR A 74 5.30 3.15 6.76
C TYR A 74 5.73 1.87 6.03
N PRO A 75 7.03 1.57 5.98
CA PRO A 75 7.50 0.30 5.46
C PRO A 75 7.03 -0.86 6.33
N PHE A 76 6.92 -2.03 5.72
CA PHE A 76 6.66 -3.26 6.45
C PHE A 76 7.88 -3.70 7.27
N PRO A 77 7.67 -4.49 8.35
CA PRO A 77 8.76 -5.14 9.07
C PRO A 77 9.64 -6.03 8.18
N PRO A 78 10.86 -6.37 8.64
CA PRO A 78 11.69 -7.39 7.98
C PRO A 78 10.98 -8.75 7.97
N PHE A 79 11.49 -9.68 7.17
CA PHE A 79 10.81 -10.95 6.98
C PHE A 79 10.96 -11.90 8.17
N THR A 80 9.85 -12.55 8.52
CA THR A 80 9.80 -13.86 9.16
C THR A 80 9.63 -14.94 8.09
N THR A 81 9.68 -16.22 8.46
CA THR A 81 9.39 -17.32 7.53
C THR A 81 8.00 -17.20 6.89
N SER A 82 6.97 -16.92 7.69
CA SER A 82 5.59 -16.82 7.20
C SER A 82 5.40 -15.66 6.23
N THR A 83 5.93 -14.48 6.58
CA THR A 83 5.80 -13.29 5.73
C THR A 83 6.65 -13.38 4.46
N LEU A 84 7.81 -14.05 4.50
CA LEU A 84 8.61 -14.33 3.31
C LEU A 84 7.85 -15.24 2.34
N GLN A 85 7.26 -16.33 2.83
CA GLN A 85 6.49 -17.25 1.99
C GLN A 85 5.28 -16.56 1.35
N GLN A 86 4.56 -15.73 2.11
CA GLN A 86 3.42 -14.97 1.60
C GLN A 86 3.83 -13.98 0.50
N GLU A 87 4.87 -13.17 0.73
CA GLU A 87 5.33 -12.20 -0.28
C GLU A 87 5.99 -12.88 -1.49
N ALA A 88 6.73 -13.98 -1.30
CA ALA A 88 7.30 -14.74 -2.41
C ALA A 88 6.22 -15.38 -3.29
N SER A 89 5.13 -15.88 -2.69
CA SER A 89 3.96 -16.35 -3.43
C SER A 89 3.31 -15.22 -4.22
N HIS A 90 3.03 -14.09 -3.56
CA HIS A 90 2.35 -12.95 -4.16
C HIS A 90 3.16 -12.26 -5.27
N ARG A 91 4.48 -12.08 -5.09
CA ARG A 91 5.34 -11.32 -6.01
C ARG A 91 6.09 -12.17 -7.01
N LEU A 92 6.48 -13.40 -6.63
CA LEU A 92 7.35 -14.26 -7.43
C LEU A 92 6.64 -15.50 -7.97
N GLY A 93 5.43 -15.80 -7.49
CA GLY A 93 4.69 -17.02 -7.84
C GLY A 93 5.27 -18.28 -7.20
N PHE A 94 6.14 -18.16 -6.19
CA PHE A 94 6.77 -19.32 -5.56
C PHE A 94 5.80 -20.02 -4.61
N SER A 95 5.80 -21.35 -4.64
CA SER A 95 5.19 -22.13 -3.57
C SER A 95 5.97 -21.98 -2.26
N ALA A 96 5.34 -22.29 -1.12
CA ALA A 96 6.04 -22.31 0.16
C ALA A 96 7.27 -23.24 0.13
N LYS A 97 7.12 -24.45 -0.46
CA LYS A 97 8.22 -25.41 -0.62
C LYS A 97 9.37 -24.84 -1.44
N GLN A 98 9.07 -24.24 -2.59
CA GLN A 98 10.09 -23.63 -3.46
C GLN A 98 10.81 -22.48 -2.75
N THR A 99 10.07 -21.61 -2.07
CA THR A 99 10.64 -20.50 -1.28
C THR A 99 11.65 -21.02 -0.26
N MET A 100 11.32 -22.08 0.47
CA MET A 100 12.21 -22.65 1.48
C MET A 100 13.45 -23.32 0.89
N ILE A 101 13.35 -24.00 -0.27
CA ILE A 101 14.50 -24.59 -0.96
C ILE A 101 15.48 -23.49 -1.39
N VAL A 102 14.99 -22.44 -2.02
CA VAL A 102 15.84 -21.33 -2.51
C VAL A 102 16.44 -20.56 -1.32
N ALA A 103 15.67 -20.33 -0.25
CA ALA A 103 16.17 -19.68 0.96
C ALA A 103 17.26 -20.52 1.66
N GLN A 104 17.13 -21.85 1.67
CA GLN A 104 18.16 -22.75 2.19
C GLN A 104 19.47 -22.58 1.40
N GLN A 105 19.43 -22.56 0.07
CA GLN A 105 20.62 -22.36 -0.77
C GLN A 105 21.29 -20.98 -0.54
N LEU A 106 20.48 -19.92 -0.41
CA LEU A 106 20.99 -18.58 -0.09
C LEU A 106 21.62 -18.52 1.31
N TYR A 107 21.07 -19.28 2.27
CA TYR A 107 21.62 -19.37 3.63
C TYR A 107 22.95 -20.13 3.65
N GLU A 108 23.04 -21.27 2.98
CA GLU A 108 24.26 -22.11 2.91
C GLU A 108 25.42 -21.38 2.23
N THR A 109 25.13 -20.48 1.30
CA THR A 109 26.12 -19.59 0.66
C THR A 109 26.44 -18.33 1.48
N GLY A 110 25.84 -18.19 2.67
CA GLY A 110 26.06 -17.08 3.59
C GLY A 110 25.48 -15.73 3.13
N LEU A 111 24.55 -15.73 2.17
CA LEU A 111 23.96 -14.51 1.63
C LEU A 111 22.84 -13.95 2.49
N ILE A 112 22.09 -14.80 3.18
CA ILE A 112 21.01 -14.41 4.10
C ILE A 112 21.19 -15.06 5.48
N THR A 113 20.51 -14.51 6.48
CA THR A 113 20.37 -15.12 7.81
C THR A 113 19.48 -16.37 7.78
N TYR A 114 19.42 -17.10 8.89
CA TYR A 114 18.63 -18.32 9.00
C TYR A 114 17.15 -18.05 8.68
N HIS A 115 16.61 -18.76 7.69
CA HIS A 115 15.33 -18.48 7.06
C HIS A 115 14.12 -19.15 7.77
N ARG A 116 14.37 -19.93 8.83
CA ARG A 116 13.34 -20.51 9.72
C ARG A 116 13.32 -19.74 11.04
N THR A 117 12.61 -18.61 11.05
CA THR A 117 12.57 -17.64 12.14
C THR A 117 11.20 -16.98 12.20
N ASP A 118 10.72 -16.75 13.40
CA ASP A 118 9.56 -15.91 13.70
C ASP A 118 9.97 -14.53 14.25
N SER A 119 11.28 -14.27 14.34
CA SER A 119 11.84 -13.03 14.86
C SER A 119 11.79 -11.90 13.83
N LEU A 120 11.53 -10.68 14.30
CA LEU A 120 11.65 -9.44 13.55
C LEU A 120 12.92 -8.66 13.91
N ASN A 121 13.77 -9.22 14.78
CA ASN A 121 14.97 -8.56 15.29
C ASN A 121 16.03 -8.38 14.19
N LEU A 122 16.75 -7.26 14.23
CA LEU A 122 17.87 -6.97 13.33
C LEU A 122 19.08 -6.61 14.19
N ALA A 123 20.23 -7.25 13.95
CA ALA A 123 21.46 -6.95 14.67
C ALA A 123 21.89 -5.48 14.51
N GLU A 124 22.52 -4.92 15.56
CA GLU A 124 23.05 -3.55 15.54
C GLU A 124 23.99 -3.28 14.36
N THR A 125 24.81 -4.27 14.01
CA THR A 125 25.74 -4.20 12.87
C THR A 125 25.00 -4.03 11.55
N PHE A 126 23.87 -4.72 11.38
CA PHE A 126 23.01 -4.56 10.22
C PHE A 126 22.38 -3.17 10.20
N LEU A 127 21.81 -2.71 11.33
CA LEU A 127 21.15 -1.40 11.42
C LEU A 127 22.09 -0.25 11.04
N LYS A 128 23.32 -0.25 11.59
CA LYS A 128 24.36 0.76 11.27
C LYS A 128 24.75 0.73 9.80
N THR A 129 24.93 -0.48 9.24
CA THR A 129 25.33 -0.65 7.84
C THR A 129 24.22 -0.24 6.89
N ALA A 130 22.96 -0.58 7.20
CA ALA A 130 21.80 -0.19 6.44
C ALA A 130 21.62 1.34 6.45
N GLN A 131 21.76 2.00 7.61
CA GLN A 131 21.70 3.46 7.69
C GLN A 131 22.77 4.13 6.80
N THR A 132 24.00 3.62 6.84
CA THR A 132 25.10 4.13 6.01
C THR A 132 24.81 3.96 4.53
N LEU A 133 24.40 2.75 4.12
CA LEU A 133 24.01 2.42 2.75
C LEU A 133 22.88 3.34 2.26
N ILE A 134 21.83 3.51 3.06
CA ILE A 134 20.67 4.32 2.69
C ILE A 134 21.08 5.78 2.49
N THR A 135 21.87 6.32 3.43
CA THR A 135 22.36 7.71 3.37
C THR A 135 23.22 7.94 2.14
N GLN A 136 24.15 7.02 1.84
CA GLN A 136 25.08 7.15 0.72
C GLN A 136 24.40 6.97 -0.65
N LYS A 137 23.45 6.03 -0.75
CA LYS A 137 22.85 5.66 -2.03
C LYS A 137 21.59 6.45 -2.37
N PHE A 138 20.74 6.71 -1.39
CA PHE A 138 19.43 7.33 -1.63
C PHE A 138 19.37 8.79 -1.17
N GLY A 139 20.21 9.19 -0.22
CA GLY A 139 20.21 10.53 0.36
C GLY A 139 19.88 10.51 1.86
N LYS A 140 20.27 11.56 2.57
CA LYS A 140 20.05 11.69 4.02
C LYS A 140 18.57 11.76 4.38
N GLU A 141 17.75 12.31 3.50
CA GLU A 141 16.30 12.43 3.59
C GLU A 141 15.57 11.07 3.54
N TYR A 142 16.22 10.02 3.05
CA TYR A 142 15.68 8.66 3.05
C TYR A 142 16.07 7.85 4.29
N ALA A 143 17.10 8.28 5.01
CA ALA A 143 17.60 7.59 6.19
C ALA A 143 16.80 7.96 7.44
N LEU A 144 16.58 6.98 8.32
CA LEU A 144 16.03 7.23 9.64
C LEU A 144 17.11 7.89 10.53
N GLY A 145 16.71 8.89 11.31
CA GLY A 145 17.56 9.47 12.35
C GLY A 145 17.85 8.49 13.50
N THR A 146 16.93 7.56 13.74
CA THR A 146 17.08 6.46 14.70
C THR A 146 16.59 5.17 14.06
N PRO A 147 17.34 4.05 14.14
CA PRO A 147 16.92 2.78 13.55
C PRO A 147 15.55 2.31 14.05
N CYS A 148 14.73 1.79 13.13
CA CYS A 148 13.43 1.23 13.49
C CYS A 148 13.61 -0.18 14.07
N ARG A 149 13.06 -0.41 15.26
CA ARG A 149 13.09 -1.72 15.93
C ARG A 149 11.69 -2.31 15.96
N TYR A 150 11.58 -3.56 15.55
CA TYR A 150 10.31 -4.28 15.47
C TYR A 150 10.23 -5.29 16.63
N LYS A 151 9.08 -5.33 17.32
CA LYS A 151 8.85 -6.27 18.42
C LYS A 151 8.31 -7.59 17.90
N THR A 152 8.99 -8.69 18.21
CA THR A 152 8.47 -10.05 17.99
C THR A 152 7.33 -10.31 18.98
N LYS A 153 6.18 -10.78 18.49
CA LYS A 153 4.97 -10.99 19.33
C LYS A 153 4.85 -12.41 19.88
N THR A 154 5.59 -13.38 19.36
CA THR A 154 5.50 -14.77 19.76
C THR A 154 6.16 -15.01 21.12
N LYS A 155 5.38 -15.43 22.12
CA LYS A 155 5.90 -15.90 23.40
C LYS A 155 6.64 -17.22 23.17
N GLY A 156 7.95 -17.26 23.44
CA GLY A 156 8.78 -18.46 23.27
C GLY A 156 9.66 -18.48 22.02
N ALA A 157 9.58 -17.46 21.16
CA ALA A 157 10.61 -17.22 20.17
C ALA A 157 11.95 -17.09 20.91
N GLN A 158 12.95 -17.90 20.56
CA GLN A 158 14.29 -17.69 21.10
C GLN A 158 14.74 -16.29 20.65
N GLU A 159 14.75 -15.33 21.58
CA GLU A 159 15.06 -13.90 21.34
C GLU A 159 16.44 -13.67 20.70
N ALA A 160 17.28 -14.71 20.63
CA ALA A 160 18.58 -14.72 19.98
C ALA A 160 18.53 -14.84 18.44
N HIS A 161 17.38 -15.16 17.82
CA HIS A 161 17.30 -15.25 16.36
C HIS A 161 17.03 -13.90 15.71
N GLU A 162 17.61 -13.72 14.53
CA GLU A 162 17.36 -12.55 13.70
C GLU A 162 16.23 -12.80 12.69
N ALA A 163 15.67 -11.72 12.17
CA ALA A 163 14.81 -11.74 11.00
C ALA A 163 15.55 -12.28 9.78
N ILE A 164 14.80 -12.64 8.73
CA ILE A 164 15.35 -13.00 7.43
C ILE A 164 15.79 -11.72 6.71
N ARG A 165 17.09 -11.54 6.56
CA ARG A 165 17.74 -10.36 5.99
C ARG A 165 19.02 -10.76 5.25
N PRO A 166 19.60 -9.92 4.37
CA PRO A 166 20.91 -10.21 3.84
C PRO A 166 21.94 -10.18 4.98
N SER A 167 22.92 -11.08 4.91
CA SER A 167 24.04 -11.11 5.87
C SER A 167 24.82 -9.79 5.84
N TYR A 168 24.97 -9.21 4.64
CA TYR A 168 25.67 -7.95 4.39
C TYR A 168 24.81 -7.03 3.50
N PRO A 169 24.28 -5.90 4.03
CA PRO A 169 23.46 -4.96 3.24
C PRO A 169 24.16 -4.42 1.99
N LYS A 170 25.49 -4.28 2.04
CA LYS A 170 26.30 -3.77 0.92
C LYS A 170 26.41 -4.73 -0.27
N LYS A 171 26.05 -6.00 -0.10
CA LYS A 171 25.90 -6.94 -1.23
C LYS A 171 24.56 -6.68 -1.89
N GLU A 172 24.50 -5.64 -2.72
CA GLU A 172 23.27 -5.29 -3.42
C GLU A 172 22.92 -6.37 -4.45
N PRO A 173 21.63 -6.60 -4.74
CA PRO A 173 21.20 -7.67 -5.65
C PRO A 173 21.95 -7.65 -6.99
N GLU A 174 22.05 -6.48 -7.64
CA GLU A 174 22.73 -6.35 -8.93
C GLU A 174 24.22 -6.69 -8.85
N SER A 175 24.89 -6.41 -7.72
CA SER A 175 26.33 -6.67 -7.53
C SER A 175 26.69 -8.16 -7.43
N ILE A 176 25.72 -9.02 -7.15
CA ILE A 176 25.93 -10.47 -7.00
C ILE A 176 25.12 -11.29 -7.98
N LYS A 177 24.43 -10.65 -8.93
CA LYS A 177 23.49 -11.28 -9.88
C LYS A 177 24.10 -12.42 -10.67
N GLU A 178 25.30 -12.22 -11.21
CA GLU A 178 26.02 -13.23 -12.00
C GLU A 178 26.40 -14.49 -11.19
N LYS A 179 26.33 -14.42 -9.86
CA LYS A 179 26.64 -15.55 -8.96
C LYS A 179 25.40 -16.32 -8.53
N LEU A 180 24.21 -15.90 -8.98
CA LEU A 180 22.93 -16.44 -8.56
C LEU A 180 22.15 -16.97 -9.76
N ASP A 181 21.46 -18.08 -9.57
CA ASP A 181 20.42 -18.44 -10.52
C ASP A 181 19.23 -17.46 -10.46
N LYS A 182 18.34 -17.56 -11.44
CA LYS A 182 17.18 -16.65 -11.58
C LYS A 182 16.27 -16.64 -10.34
N ASN A 183 16.06 -17.79 -9.69
CA ASN A 183 15.17 -17.88 -8.53
C ASN A 183 15.87 -17.39 -7.26
N GLN A 184 17.15 -17.71 -7.10
CA GLN A 184 18.00 -17.18 -6.03
C GLN A 184 18.10 -15.67 -6.09
N TYR A 185 18.36 -15.09 -7.27
CA TYR A 185 18.39 -13.64 -7.47
C TYR A 185 17.08 -13.00 -7.04
N LYS A 186 15.94 -13.50 -7.54
CA LYS A 186 14.62 -12.95 -7.23
C LYS A 186 14.31 -13.00 -5.73
N LEU A 187 14.61 -14.11 -5.06
CA LEU A 187 14.34 -14.24 -3.63
C LEU A 187 15.29 -13.38 -2.80
N TYR A 188 16.57 -13.32 -3.19
CA TYR A 188 17.56 -12.46 -2.55
C TYR A 188 17.19 -10.99 -2.67
N GLU A 189 16.84 -10.53 -3.87
CA GLU A 189 16.38 -9.17 -4.14
C GLU A 189 15.17 -8.81 -3.27
N LEU A 190 14.18 -9.70 -3.18
CA LEU A 190 13.01 -9.49 -2.34
C LEU A 190 13.38 -9.34 -0.85
N ILE A 191 14.24 -10.21 -0.33
CA ILE A 191 14.72 -10.16 1.06
C ILE A 191 15.52 -8.88 1.32
N TRP A 192 16.44 -8.53 0.40
CA TRP A 192 17.27 -7.34 0.50
C TRP A 192 16.42 -6.07 0.49
N GLN A 193 15.49 -5.94 -0.45
CA GLN A 193 14.64 -4.76 -0.56
C GLN A 193 13.77 -4.59 0.70
N ARG A 194 13.16 -5.66 1.23
CA ARG A 194 12.35 -5.59 2.46
C ARG A 194 13.18 -5.17 3.67
N ALA A 195 14.36 -5.75 3.84
CA ALA A 195 15.23 -5.47 4.98
C ALA A 195 15.83 -4.05 4.95
N VAL A 196 16.16 -3.51 3.77
CA VAL A 196 16.61 -2.12 3.63
C VAL A 196 15.44 -1.15 3.79
N ALA A 197 14.30 -1.41 3.12
CA ALA A 197 13.13 -0.54 3.17
C ALA A 197 12.57 -0.36 4.58
N CYS A 198 12.63 -1.39 5.44
CA CYS A 198 12.18 -1.29 6.84
C CYS A 198 13.02 -0.30 7.69
N GLN A 199 14.17 0.14 7.19
CA GLN A 199 15.04 1.15 7.82
C GLN A 199 15.05 2.49 7.07
N MET A 200 14.10 2.71 6.15
CA MET A 200 13.96 3.96 5.40
C MET A 200 12.79 4.81 5.93
N GLN A 201 12.81 6.10 5.63
CA GLN A 201 11.71 7.03 5.91
C GLN A 201 10.39 6.59 5.22
N PRO A 202 9.23 6.89 5.82
CA PRO A 202 7.94 6.56 5.22
C PRO A 202 7.75 7.31 3.91
N ALA A 203 6.93 6.73 3.03
CA ALA A 203 6.42 7.48 1.90
C ALA A 203 5.35 8.47 2.39
N ILE A 204 5.33 9.66 1.80
CA ILE A 204 4.45 10.76 2.17
C ILE A 204 3.59 11.12 0.96
N THR A 205 2.28 11.11 1.14
CA THR A 205 1.32 11.54 0.13
C THR A 205 0.47 12.69 0.65
N ASP A 206 0.27 13.70 -0.18
CA ASP A 206 -0.72 14.74 0.07
C ASP A 206 -2.09 14.23 -0.40
N ALA A 207 -2.90 13.78 0.56
CA ALA A 207 -4.24 13.28 0.30
C ALA A 207 -5.23 14.45 0.32
N THR A 208 -6.05 14.55 -0.71
CA THR A 208 -7.14 15.53 -0.81
C THR A 208 -8.46 14.79 -0.85
N ALA A 209 -9.38 15.08 0.07
CA ALA A 209 -10.76 14.62 0.02
C ALA A 209 -11.66 15.82 -0.27
N VAL A 210 -12.52 15.68 -1.28
CA VAL A 210 -13.45 16.74 -1.70
C VAL A 210 -14.87 16.21 -1.57
N ASP A 211 -15.67 16.93 -0.80
CA ASP A 211 -17.09 16.65 -0.60
C ASP A 211 -17.94 17.54 -1.50
N ILE A 212 -18.79 16.90 -2.28
CA ILE A 212 -19.62 17.52 -3.30
C ILE A 212 -21.08 17.20 -2.97
N GLU A 213 -21.82 18.25 -2.63
CA GLU A 213 -23.25 18.17 -2.38
C GLU A 213 -24.03 18.23 -3.69
N ALA A 214 -25.05 17.38 -3.80
CA ALA A 214 -26.03 17.42 -4.86
C ALA A 214 -27.41 17.08 -4.27
N ARG A 215 -28.22 18.11 -4.02
CA ARG A 215 -29.49 18.00 -3.26
C ARG A 215 -29.22 17.40 -1.86
N ASN A 216 -29.94 16.35 -1.48
CA ASN A 216 -29.77 15.62 -0.23
C ASN A 216 -28.70 14.52 -0.29
N TYR A 217 -27.88 14.48 -1.35
CA TYR A 217 -26.83 13.49 -1.54
C TYR A 217 -25.44 14.11 -1.37
N LEU A 218 -24.51 13.31 -0.85
CA LEU A 218 -23.10 13.71 -0.74
C LEU A 218 -22.21 12.74 -1.51
N PHE A 219 -21.46 13.28 -2.46
CA PHE A 219 -20.43 12.60 -3.21
C PHE A 219 -19.05 12.96 -2.66
N ARG A 220 -18.11 12.02 -2.73
CA ARG A 220 -16.71 12.25 -2.36
C ARG A 220 -15.77 11.77 -3.45
N VAL A 221 -14.81 12.61 -3.79
CA VAL A 221 -13.63 12.22 -4.56
C VAL A 221 -12.39 12.34 -3.68
N THR A 222 -11.46 11.41 -3.84
CA THR A 222 -10.17 11.42 -3.13
C THR A 222 -9.03 11.46 -4.12
N GLY A 223 -8.21 12.51 -4.02
CA GLY A 223 -6.92 12.64 -4.69
C GLY A 223 -5.77 12.25 -3.76
N ALA A 224 -4.66 11.84 -4.34
CA ALA A 224 -3.41 11.59 -3.63
C ALA A 224 -2.25 11.87 -4.59
N ILE A 225 -1.30 12.69 -4.13
CA ILE A 225 -0.05 13.00 -4.86
C ILE A 225 1.12 12.57 -3.98
N ILE A 226 2.09 11.86 -4.55
CA ILE A 226 3.31 11.50 -3.81
C ILE A 226 4.15 12.76 -3.62
N LYS A 227 4.36 13.14 -2.36
CA LYS A 227 5.24 14.25 -1.96
C LYS A 227 6.66 13.75 -1.68
N PHE A 228 6.78 12.52 -1.20
CA PHE A 228 8.04 11.85 -0.95
C PHE A 228 7.86 10.33 -1.07
N ASP A 229 8.66 9.66 -1.90
CA ASP A 229 8.53 8.23 -2.17
C ASP A 229 9.13 7.34 -1.07
N GLY A 230 10.07 7.86 -0.27
CA GLY A 230 10.63 7.19 0.90
C GLY A 230 11.06 5.75 0.61
N PHE A 231 10.61 4.81 1.44
CA PHE A 231 10.91 3.39 1.28
C PHE A 231 10.45 2.76 -0.06
N LEU A 232 9.50 3.38 -0.78
CA LEU A 232 8.98 2.84 -2.05
C LEU A 232 10.02 2.83 -3.16
N LYS A 233 11.04 3.70 -3.05
CA LYS A 233 12.20 3.74 -3.95
C LYS A 233 12.94 2.40 -4.00
N VAL A 234 12.92 1.66 -2.90
CA VAL A 234 13.58 0.34 -2.76
C VAL A 234 12.57 -0.80 -2.79
N TYR A 235 11.40 -0.61 -2.20
CA TYR A 235 10.37 -1.64 -2.12
C TYR A 235 9.05 -1.11 -2.71
N PRO A 236 8.90 -1.12 -4.05
CA PRO A 236 7.71 -0.63 -4.70
C PRO A 236 6.47 -1.39 -4.22
N THR A 237 5.44 -0.62 -3.90
CA THR A 237 4.08 -1.10 -3.66
C THR A 237 3.14 -0.25 -4.48
N LYS A 238 2.00 -0.82 -4.92
CA LYS A 238 1.01 -0.02 -5.64
C LYS A 238 0.52 1.11 -4.74
N ILE A 239 0.76 2.35 -5.20
CA ILE A 239 0.12 3.55 -4.70
C ILE A 239 -0.55 4.19 -5.90
N SER A 240 -1.86 4.36 -5.82
CA SER A 240 -2.61 5.06 -6.86
C SER A 240 -2.43 6.55 -6.64
N GLU A 241 -1.68 7.19 -7.53
CA GLU A 241 -1.72 8.65 -7.65
C GLU A 241 -2.98 9.05 -8.39
N ILE A 242 -3.78 9.89 -7.76
CA ILE A 242 -4.98 10.49 -8.34
C ILE A 242 -4.79 11.99 -8.19
N VAL A 243 -4.38 12.63 -9.28
CA VAL A 243 -4.24 14.08 -9.35
C VAL A 243 -5.64 14.64 -9.61
N LEU A 244 -6.12 15.49 -8.70
CA LEU A 244 -7.34 16.25 -8.93
C LEU A 244 -6.96 17.61 -9.54
N PRO A 245 -7.81 18.18 -10.40
CA PRO A 245 -7.63 19.57 -10.81
C PRO A 245 -7.65 20.47 -9.56
N PRO A 246 -7.13 21.71 -9.64
CA PRO A 246 -7.31 22.69 -8.57
C PRO A 246 -8.81 22.83 -8.29
N LEU A 247 -9.26 22.75 -7.04
CA LEU A 247 -10.68 22.80 -6.65
C LEU A 247 -10.86 23.80 -5.51
N GLU A 248 -11.98 24.52 -5.50
CA GLU A 248 -12.27 25.55 -4.50
C GLU A 248 -13.61 25.31 -3.79
N LYS A 249 -13.68 25.71 -2.52
CA LYS A 249 -14.92 25.59 -1.75
C LYS A 249 -16.01 26.48 -2.36
N SER A 250 -17.24 25.99 -2.38
CA SER A 250 -18.42 26.62 -3.00
C SER A 250 -18.45 26.62 -4.53
N GLU A 251 -17.45 26.03 -5.19
CA GLU A 251 -17.43 25.88 -6.64
C GLU A 251 -18.51 24.91 -7.13
N VAL A 252 -19.15 25.23 -8.26
CA VAL A 252 -20.12 24.38 -8.93
C VAL A 252 -19.45 23.62 -10.07
N LEU A 253 -19.61 22.31 -10.07
CA LEU A 253 -19.02 21.38 -11.03
C LEU A 253 -20.02 20.99 -12.12
N LYS A 254 -19.52 20.81 -13.34
CA LYS A 254 -20.33 20.31 -14.44
C LYS A 254 -20.48 18.79 -14.34
N LEU A 255 -21.71 18.30 -14.24
CA LEU A 255 -22.00 16.87 -14.38
C LEU A 255 -21.83 16.44 -15.84
N ILE A 256 -21.03 15.40 -16.08
CA ILE A 256 -20.90 14.73 -17.38
C ILE A 256 -21.88 13.56 -17.47
N LYS A 257 -21.84 12.65 -16.50
CA LYS A 257 -22.80 11.55 -16.38
C LYS A 257 -22.85 10.98 -14.97
N LEU A 258 -23.94 10.29 -14.66
CA LEU A 258 -24.09 9.43 -13.48
C LEU A 258 -23.86 7.97 -13.89
N ILE A 259 -23.16 7.23 -13.04
CA ILE A 259 -22.78 5.83 -13.26
C ILE A 259 -23.38 5.02 -12.10
N PRO A 260 -24.48 4.27 -12.32
CA PRO A 260 -25.09 3.42 -11.29
C PRO A 260 -24.33 2.11 -11.05
#